data_AF-A0A968I1L5-F1
#
_entry.id   AF-A0A968I1L5-F1
#
_cell.length_a   1.000
_cell.length_b   1.000
_cell.length_c   1.000
_cell.angle_alpha   90.00
_cell.angle_beta   90.00
_cell.angle_gamma   90.00
#
_symmetry.space_group_name_H-M   'P 1'
#
loop_
_entity.id
_entity.type
_entity.pdbx_description
1 polymer ?
#
loop_
_entity_poly.entity_id
_entity_poly.type
_entity_poly.pdbx_seq_one_letter_code
_entity_poly.pdbx_strand_id
1 'polypeptide(L)'
;MATSQFSTTEATVVLTPRYWVPLGFAIAALALGFLNISLGIVLALLAAFLAFQAATIQLRFTPQALELYRGENQLRQFPYADWLTWQIFWSPIPILFYYKEVKSIHFMPMLFDAKTLLTCLEDRCPRT
;
A
#
# COMPACT_ATOMS: atom_id res chain seq x y z
N MET A 1 -23.49 13.49 -29.97
CA MET A 1 -23.39 13.33 -28.51
C MET A 1 -21.92 13.21 -28.18
N ALA A 2 -21.32 14.19 -27.49
CA ALA A 2 -19.92 14.13 -27.10
C ALA A 2 -19.78 13.22 -25.87
N THR A 3 -19.09 12.10 -26.02
CA THR A 3 -18.68 11.25 -24.90
C THR A 3 -17.59 11.99 -24.12
N SER A 4 -17.94 12.55 -22.96
CA SER A 4 -16.95 13.10 -22.03
C SER A 4 -16.06 11.95 -21.53
N GLN A 5 -14.83 11.89 -22.01
CA GLN A 5 -13.79 11.06 -21.43
C GLN A 5 -13.45 11.68 -20.06
N PHE A 6 -13.89 11.06 -18.97
CA PHE A 6 -13.41 11.43 -17.64
C PHE A 6 -11.94 11.04 -17.56
N SER A 7 -11.05 12.04 -17.59
CA SER A 7 -9.63 11.86 -17.31
C SER A 7 -9.50 11.22 -15.92
N THR A 8 -8.92 10.02 -15.84
CA THR A 8 -8.72 9.29 -14.57
C THR A 8 -7.88 10.10 -13.58
N THR A 9 -7.17 11.11 -14.07
CA THR A 9 -6.38 12.09 -13.31
C THR A 9 -7.19 12.95 -12.33
N GLU A 10 -8.48 13.21 -12.58
CA GLU A 10 -9.31 14.08 -11.69
C GLU A 10 -10.12 13.31 -10.63
N ALA A 11 -10.29 11.99 -10.78
CA ALA A 11 -11.08 11.20 -9.84
C ALA A 11 -10.25 10.72 -8.64
N THR A 12 -10.85 10.64 -7.46
CA THR A 12 -10.22 9.97 -6.31
C THR A 12 -10.34 8.46 -6.44
N VAL A 13 -9.21 7.75 -6.42
CA VAL A 13 -9.16 6.28 -6.48
C VAL A 13 -8.82 5.74 -5.10
N VAL A 14 -9.73 4.94 -4.54
CA VAL A 14 -9.52 4.27 -3.25
C VAL A 14 -8.90 2.90 -3.48
N LEU A 15 -7.74 2.64 -2.88
CA LEU A 15 -7.10 1.32 -2.96
C LEU A 15 -7.81 0.32 -2.06
N THR A 16 -8.14 -0.84 -2.62
CA THR A 16 -8.72 -1.95 -1.87
C THR A 16 -7.64 -2.67 -1.04
N PRO A 17 -7.93 -3.02 0.22
CA PRO A 17 -7.04 -3.85 1.02
C PRO A 17 -6.81 -5.22 0.39
N ARG A 18 -5.59 -5.75 0.52
CA ARG A 18 -5.21 -7.12 0.16
C ARG A 18 -4.46 -7.78 1.32
N TYR A 19 -4.97 -8.93 1.75
CA TYR A 19 -4.53 -9.62 2.96
C TYR A 19 -3.49 -10.73 2.73
N TRP A 20 -2.95 -10.85 1.51
CA TRP A 20 -2.04 -11.94 1.16
C TRP A 20 -0.70 -11.89 1.92
N VAL A 21 -0.16 -10.70 2.22
CA VAL A 21 1.04 -10.57 3.07
C VAL A 21 0.74 -11.03 4.50
N PRO A 22 -0.30 -10.51 5.21
CA PRO A 22 -0.72 -11.06 6.50
C PRO A 22 -0.94 -12.58 6.47
N LEU A 23 -1.59 -13.09 5.41
CA LEU A 23 -1.87 -14.52 5.26
C LEU A 23 -0.58 -15.34 5.11
N GLY A 24 0.39 -14.87 4.32
CA GLY A 24 1.69 -15.51 4.18
C GLY A 24 2.44 -15.61 5.52
N PHE A 25 2.43 -14.53 6.31
CA PHE A 25 3.00 -14.54 7.66
C PHE A 25 2.24 -15.48 8.61
N ALA A 26 0.92 -15.56 8.52
CA ALA A 26 0.12 -16.48 9.33
C ALA A 26 0.43 -17.96 9.03
N ILE A 27 0.55 -18.31 7.74
CA ILE A 27 0.94 -19.67 7.32
C ILE A 27 2.36 -19.99 7.82
N ALA A 28 3.30 -19.06 7.66
CA ALA A 28 4.67 -19.22 8.15
C ALA A 28 4.73 -19.36 9.68
N ALA A 29 3.89 -18.62 10.42
CA ALA A 29 3.79 -18.71 11.87
C ALA A 29 3.35 -20.11 12.32
N LEU A 30 2.35 -20.71 11.65
CA LEU A 30 1.91 -22.07 11.93
C LEU A 30 3.03 -23.08 11.64
N ALA A 31 3.62 -23.03 10.44
CA ALA A 31 4.66 -23.96 10.03
C ALA A 31 5.90 -23.91 10.95
N LEU A 32 6.39 -22.71 11.27
CA LEU A 32 7.56 -22.52 12.12
C LEU A 32 7.24 -22.68 13.60
N GLY A 33 6.00 -22.45 14.02
CA GLY A 33 5.53 -22.69 15.39
C GLY A 33 5.66 -24.16 15.82
N PHE A 34 5.52 -25.11 14.88
CA PHE A 34 5.79 -26.53 15.15
C PHE A 34 7.26 -26.81 15.48
N LEU A 35 8.19 -26.03 14.93
CA LEU A 35 9.63 -26.18 15.17
C LEU A 35 10.11 -25.36 16.38
N ASN A 36 9.55 -24.15 16.53
CA ASN A 36 9.89 -23.21 17.58
C ASN A 36 8.68 -22.33 17.90
N ILE A 37 8.04 -22.61 19.04
CA ILE A 37 6.84 -21.91 19.49
C ILE A 37 7.07 -20.41 19.61
N SER A 38 8.23 -19.97 20.14
CA SER A 38 8.54 -18.55 20.29
C SER A 38 8.58 -17.82 18.94
N LEU A 39 9.22 -18.42 17.94
CA LEU A 39 9.25 -17.87 16.58
C LEU A 39 7.85 -17.83 15.96
N GLY A 40 7.06 -18.89 16.13
CA GLY A 40 5.67 -18.95 15.70
C GLY A 40 4.82 -17.82 16.30
N ILE A 41 4.95 -17.56 17.60
CA ILE A 41 4.23 -16.48 18.29
C ILE A 41 4.60 -15.11 17.70
N VAL A 42 5.89 -14.83 17.50
CA VAL A 42 6.35 -13.54 16.93
C VAL A 42 5.76 -13.33 15.54
N LEU A 43 5.78 -14.35 14.69
CA LEU A 43 5.22 -14.27 13.34
C LEU A 43 3.69 -14.15 13.34
N ALA A 44 3.00 -14.82 14.26
CA ALA A 44 1.56 -14.70 14.42
C ALA A 44 1.15 -13.27 14.82
N LEU A 45 1.89 -12.66 15.76
CA LEU A 45 1.67 -11.27 16.15
C LEU A 45 1.91 -10.31 14.98
N LEU A 46 2.97 -10.52 14.19
CA LEU A 46 3.23 -9.73 12.99
C LEU A 46 2.10 -9.87 11.97
N ALA A 47 1.63 -11.10 11.70
CA ALA A 47 0.52 -11.35 10.79
C ALA A 47 -0.76 -10.61 11.24
N ALA A 48 -1.11 -10.71 12.53
CA ALA A 48 -2.26 -10.03 13.11
C ALA A 48 -2.13 -8.50 13.00
N PHE A 49 -0.95 -7.96 13.28
CA PHE A 49 -0.66 -6.54 13.15
C PHE A 49 -0.83 -6.05 11.70
N LEU A 50 -0.29 -6.78 10.72
CA LEU A 50 -0.43 -6.42 9.30
C LEU A 50 -1.89 -6.52 8.84
N ALA A 51 -2.65 -7.53 9.28
CA ALA A 51 -4.07 -7.66 8.97
C ALA A 51 -4.87 -6.49 9.56
N PHE A 52 -4.59 -6.11 10.81
CA PHE A 52 -5.22 -4.97 11.45
C PHE A 52 -4.93 -3.66 10.72
N GLN A 53 -3.67 -3.43 10.31
CA GLN A 53 -3.33 -2.26 9.50
C GLN A 53 -4.06 -2.26 8.15
N ALA A 54 -4.10 -3.39 7.44
CA ALA A 54 -4.81 -3.51 6.16
C ALA A 54 -6.31 -3.24 6.29
N ALA A 55 -6.93 -3.64 7.41
CA ALA A 55 -8.36 -3.45 7.66
C ALA A 55 -8.71 -2.02 8.13
N THR A 56 -7.77 -1.30 8.73
CA THR A 56 -8.05 0.01 9.34
C THR A 56 -7.54 1.19 8.53
N ILE A 57 -6.52 0.98 7.71
CA ILE A 57 -5.88 2.02 6.92
C ILE A 57 -6.35 1.93 5.48
N GLN A 58 -6.69 3.08 4.91
CA GLN A 58 -7.09 3.21 3.52
C GLN A 58 -6.17 4.20 2.82
N LEU A 59 -5.73 3.85 1.61
CA LEU A 59 -5.01 4.75 0.73
C LEU A 59 -5.94 5.28 -0.34
N ARG A 60 -5.85 6.58 -0.60
CA ARG A 60 -6.61 7.26 -1.63
C ARG A 60 -5.65 8.04 -2.52
N PHE A 61 -5.68 7.76 -3.82
CA PHE A 61 -5.05 8.62 -4.81
C PHE A 61 -6.02 9.74 -5.14
N THR A 62 -5.72 10.96 -4.69
CA THR A 62 -6.41 12.18 -5.12
C THR A 62 -5.66 12.80 -6.29
N PRO A 63 -6.20 13.82 -6.98
CA PRO A 63 -5.53 14.40 -8.14
C PRO A 63 -4.17 15.03 -7.80
N GLN A 64 -3.94 15.42 -6.54
CA GLN A 64 -2.73 16.12 -6.10
C GLN A 64 -1.87 15.35 -5.09
N ALA A 65 -2.41 14.33 -4.40
CA ALA A 65 -1.69 13.64 -3.34
C ALA A 65 -2.09 12.17 -3.17
N LEU A 66 -1.17 11.39 -2.62
CA LEU A 66 -1.50 10.11 -2.00
C LEU A 66 -1.91 10.41 -0.55
N GLU A 67 -3.13 10.04 -0.18
CA GLU A 67 -3.68 10.32 1.14
C GLU A 67 -3.92 9.03 1.92
N LEU A 68 -3.61 9.10 3.22
CA LEU A 68 -3.77 8.00 4.17
C LEU A 68 -4.93 8.30 5.11
N TYR A 69 -5.92 7.42 5.14
CA TYR A 69 -7.12 7.55 5.96
C TYR A 69 -7.26 6.41 6.96
N ARG A 70 -7.99 6.68 8.05
CA ARG A 70 -8.55 5.68 8.96
C ARG A 70 -10.02 6.02 9.19
N GLY A 71 -10.91 5.27 8.54
CA GLY A 71 -12.31 5.68 8.40
C GLY A 71 -12.39 7.02 7.68
N GLU A 72 -13.09 7.98 8.29
CA GLU A 72 -13.22 9.35 7.76
C GLU A 72 -12.06 10.28 8.16
N ASN A 73 -11.18 9.86 9.08
CA ASN A 73 -10.08 10.70 9.54
C ASN A 73 -8.86 10.60 8.62
N GLN A 74 -8.44 11.73 8.05
CA GLN A 74 -7.21 11.82 7.26
C GLN A 74 -6.00 11.84 8.21
N LEU A 75 -5.18 10.79 8.15
CA LEU A 75 -3.99 10.66 8.98
C LEU A 75 -2.80 11.43 8.42
N ARG A 76 -2.64 11.40 7.09
CA ARG A 76 -1.49 12.00 6.40
C ARG A 76 -1.80 12.21 4.92
N GLN A 77 -1.11 13.18 4.33
CA GLN A 77 -1.09 13.44 2.89
C GLN A 77 0.36 13.47 2.40
N PHE A 78 0.56 12.99 1.18
CA PHE A 78 1.85 12.94 0.48
C PHE A 78 1.67 13.59 -0.89
N PRO A 79 1.91 14.91 -1.02
CA PRO A 79 1.70 15.64 -2.27
C PRO A 79 2.64 15.16 -3.38
N TYR A 80 2.12 14.90 -4.57
CA TYR A 80 2.94 14.39 -5.68
C TYR A 80 4.05 15.36 -6.10
N ALA A 81 3.85 16.66 -5.90
CA ALA A 81 4.84 17.70 -6.18
C ALA A 81 6.13 17.55 -5.35
N ASP A 82 6.06 16.88 -4.20
CA ASP A 82 7.21 16.65 -3.33
C ASP A 82 7.93 15.33 -3.64
N TRP A 83 7.40 14.50 -4.55
CA TRP A 83 7.94 13.17 -4.84
C TRP A 83 9.14 13.25 -5.78
N LEU A 84 10.23 12.58 -5.40
CA LEU A 84 11.45 12.47 -6.20
C LEU A 84 11.50 11.14 -6.97
N THR A 85 11.10 10.04 -6.34
CA THR A 85 11.08 8.72 -6.97
C THR A 85 10.20 7.76 -6.20
N TRP A 86 9.77 6.67 -6.84
CA TRP A 86 9.04 5.58 -6.22
C TRP A 86 9.39 4.23 -6.86
N GLN A 87 9.32 3.18 -6.04
CA GLN A 87 9.61 1.81 -6.43
C GLN A 87 8.65 0.83 -5.76
N ILE A 88 8.25 -0.19 -6.50
CA ILE A 88 7.60 -1.37 -5.94
C ILE A 88 8.63 -2.50 -5.96
N PHE A 89 8.97 -3.02 -4.79
CA PHE A 89 9.94 -4.10 -4.66
C PHE A 89 9.25 -5.45 -4.84
N TRP A 90 10.00 -6.39 -5.46
CA TRP A 90 9.58 -7.77 -5.73
C TRP A 90 8.33 -7.89 -6.62
N SER A 91 8.36 -7.32 -7.83
CA SER A 91 7.21 -7.22 -8.74
C SER A 91 6.32 -8.47 -8.91
N PRO A 92 6.81 -9.73 -8.93
CA PRO A 92 5.94 -10.91 -9.01
C PRO A 92 5.08 -11.11 -7.76
N ILE A 93 5.59 -10.70 -6.59
CA ILE A 93 5.02 -10.88 -5.26
C ILE A 93 5.28 -9.57 -4.51
N PRO A 94 4.60 -8.46 -4.89
CA PRO A 94 5.07 -7.14 -4.55
C PRO A 94 4.76 -6.86 -3.09
N ILE A 95 5.72 -7.07 -2.19
CA ILE A 95 5.49 -6.96 -0.73
C ILE A 95 5.74 -5.56 -0.17
N LEU A 96 6.40 -4.67 -0.91
CA LEU A 96 6.85 -3.38 -0.38
C LEU A 96 6.77 -2.28 -1.42
N PHE A 97 6.07 -1.20 -1.07
CA PHE A 97 6.04 0.06 -1.78
C PHE A 97 6.99 1.05 -1.12
N TYR A 98 7.80 1.72 -1.93
CA TYR A 98 8.74 2.74 -1.52
C TYR A 98 8.51 4.00 -2.32
N TYR A 99 8.58 5.15 -1.66
CA TYR A 99 8.69 6.45 -2.32
C TYR A 99 9.54 7.40 -1.48
N LYS A 100 10.19 8.32 -2.17
CA LYS A 100 11.06 9.34 -1.61
C LYS A 100 10.48 10.71 -1.93
N GLU A 101 10.32 11.51 -0.89
CA GLU A 101 9.97 12.92 -1.00
C GLU A 101 11.23 13.79 -0.82
N VAL A 102 11.11 15.10 -1.06
CA VAL A 102 12.22 16.06 -0.86
C VAL A 102 12.81 15.98 0.55
N LYS A 103 11.98 15.75 1.58
CA LYS A 103 12.36 15.81 3.01
C LYS A 103 12.23 14.47 3.76
N SER A 104 11.79 13.40 3.10
CA SER A 104 11.45 12.13 3.77
C SER A 104 11.57 10.92 2.85
N ILE A 105 11.71 9.74 3.46
CA ILE A 105 11.60 8.44 2.79
C ILE A 105 10.48 7.64 3.44
N HIS A 106 9.73 6.92 2.62
CA HIS A 106 8.58 6.16 3.08
C HIS A 106 8.61 4.74 2.55
N PHE A 107 8.34 3.80 3.46
CA PHE A 107 8.18 2.38 3.17
C PHE A 107 6.80 1.94 3.64
N MET A 108 6.07 1.28 2.76
CA MET A 108 4.73 0.83 3.03
C MET A 108 4.61 -0.64 2.63
N PRO A 109 4.30 -1.54 3.57
CA PRO A 109 3.99 -2.92 3.22
C PRO A 109 2.84 -2.93 2.21
N MET A 110 2.92 -3.81 1.21
CA MET A 110 1.93 -3.86 0.14
C MET A 110 0.68 -4.61 0.61
N LEU A 111 -0.07 -3.94 1.46
CA LEU A 111 -1.35 -4.36 2.03
C LEU A 111 -2.53 -4.01 1.11
N PHE A 112 -2.27 -3.59 -0.13
CA PHE A 112 -3.25 -3.03 -1.05
C PHE A 112 -3.12 -3.63 -2.44
N ASP A 113 -4.07 -3.33 -3.33
CA ASP A 113 -4.01 -3.82 -4.71
C ASP A 113 -2.83 -3.24 -5.48
N ALA A 114 -1.84 -4.09 -5.79
CA ALA A 114 -0.61 -3.68 -6.45
C ALA A 114 -0.82 -3.23 -7.89
N LYS A 115 -1.84 -3.77 -8.57
CA LYS A 115 -2.12 -3.42 -9.96
C LYS A 115 -2.73 -2.02 -10.01
N THR A 116 -3.76 -1.76 -9.21
CA THR A 116 -4.36 -0.43 -9.07
C THR A 116 -3.33 0.59 -8.57
N LEU A 117 -2.51 0.23 -7.58
CA LEU A 117 -1.41 1.06 -7.09
C LEU A 117 -0.47 1.46 -8.24
N LEU A 118 0.01 0.48 -9.02
CA LEU A 118 0.92 0.73 -10.14
C LEU A 118 0.28 1.62 -11.19
N THR A 119 -0.96 1.33 -11.60
CA THR A 119 -1.69 2.14 -12.58
C THR A 119 -1.85 3.59 -12.11
N CYS A 120 -2.21 3.81 -10.83
CA CYS A 120 -2.33 5.17 -10.30
C CYS A 120 -0.98 5.89 -10.21
N LEU A 121 0.10 5.18 -9.86
CA LEU A 121 1.45 5.76 -9.81
C LEU A 121 1.95 6.15 -11.20
N GLU A 122 1.73 5.32 -12.22
CA GLU A 122 2.12 5.62 -13.60
C GLU A 122 1.31 6.79 -14.19
N ASP A 123 0.02 6.87 -13.86
CA ASP A 123 -0.87 7.95 -14.32
C ASP A 123 -0.55 9.30 -13.67
N ARG A 124 -0.23 9.32 -12.36
CA ARG A 124 -0.13 10.57 -11.57
C ARG A 124 1.29 10.99 -11.22
N CYS A 125 2.22 10.03 -11.19
CA CYS A 125 3.60 10.23 -10.80
C CYS A 125 4.53 9.42 -11.73
N PRO A 126 4.50 9.62 -13.06
CA PRO A 126 5.30 8.82 -13.98
C PRO A 126 6.79 8.92 -13.62
N ARG A 127 7.49 7.79 -13.66
CA ARG A 127 8.96 7.79 -13.51
C ARG A 127 9.55 8.51 -14.72
N THR A 128 10.33 9.55 -14.46
CA THR A 128 11.15 10.23 -15.48
C THR A 128 12.46 9.49 -15.71
#